data_AF-A0A5C5RHS7-F1
#
_entry.id   AF-A0A5C5RHS7-F1
#
_cell.length_a   1.000
_cell.length_b   1.000
_cell.length_c   1.000
_cell.angle_alpha   90.00
_cell.angle_beta   90.00
_cell.angle_gamma   90.00
#
_symmetry.space_group_name_H-M   'P 1'
#
loop_
_entity.id
_entity.type
_entity.pdbx_description
1 polymer ?
#
loop_
_entity_poly.entity_id
_entity_poly.type
_entity_poly.pdbx_seq_one_letter_code
_entity_poly.pdbx_strand_id
1 'polypeptide(L)'
;MQSNAITPLDEPVKYRTVRDVELALEELLPESEFSPTQLSRIAAVARERHTDRRAQVVAILDAAAQEAAAHRPVESSPAVKALDQFRSEYEPKLTVEVLGVPGAPCPWLEEDRPRWSDPDRDIHGGVVPTESRWQSEPVSVPLTMHTGSVTKEDTIALARFSVCLLQYAGERDPYVALGYIGWRPDGTASAGRSSNNLRLDEAAALARALLLLVDAAREEV
;
A
#
# COMPACT_ATOMS: atom_id res chain seq x y z
N MET A 1 69.18 -46.75 6.37
CA MET A 1 69.40 -45.46 5.69
C MET A 1 68.08 -45.03 5.07
N GLN A 2 67.25 -44.30 5.82
CA GLN A 2 66.03 -43.70 5.27
C GLN A 2 66.41 -42.33 4.70
N SER A 3 66.15 -42.16 3.42
CA SER A 3 66.38 -40.92 2.69
C SER A 3 65.34 -39.89 3.15
N ASN A 4 65.77 -38.86 3.89
CA ASN A 4 64.95 -37.68 4.14
C ASN A 4 64.79 -36.94 2.82
N ALA A 5 63.65 -37.14 2.15
CA ALA A 5 63.24 -36.31 1.04
C ALA A 5 62.94 -34.91 1.58
N ILE A 6 63.90 -34.00 1.41
CA ILE A 6 63.69 -32.56 1.58
C ILE A 6 62.72 -32.15 0.47
N THR A 7 61.45 -31.92 0.84
CA THR A 7 60.45 -31.34 -0.06
C THR A 7 60.92 -29.95 -0.48
N PRO A 8 61.01 -29.63 -1.78
CA PRO A 8 61.47 -28.32 -2.22
C PRO A 8 60.49 -27.25 -1.73
N LEU A 9 61.02 -26.21 -1.10
CA LEU A 9 60.29 -25.18 -0.36
C LEU A 9 59.74 -24.04 -1.25
N ASP A 10 59.62 -24.26 -2.55
CA ASP A 10 59.15 -23.26 -3.53
C ASP A 10 58.00 -23.85 -4.36
N GLU A 11 56.84 -24.01 -3.72
CA GLU A 11 55.61 -24.18 -4.49
C GLU A 11 55.21 -22.83 -5.11
N PRO A 12 54.93 -22.77 -6.43
CA PRO A 12 54.65 -21.52 -7.12
C PRO A 12 53.39 -20.83 -6.56
N VAL A 13 53.42 -19.50 -6.55
CA VAL A 13 52.29 -18.61 -6.19
C VAL A 13 51.00 -19.07 -6.87
N LYS A 14 50.01 -19.48 -6.06
CA LYS A 14 48.78 -20.15 -6.53
C LYS A 14 47.54 -19.23 -6.55
N TYR A 15 47.48 -18.20 -5.71
CA TYR A 15 46.25 -17.43 -5.46
C TYR A 15 46.31 -16.04 -6.12
N ARG A 16 46.16 -15.98 -7.45
CA ARG A 16 46.30 -14.73 -8.21
C ARG A 16 44.98 -14.03 -8.50
N THR A 17 43.86 -14.75 -8.42
CA THR A 17 42.52 -14.24 -8.71
C THR A 17 41.60 -14.33 -7.50
N VAL A 18 40.51 -13.57 -7.53
CA VAL A 18 39.44 -13.65 -6.51
C VAL A 18 38.85 -15.06 -6.47
N ARG A 19 38.72 -15.73 -7.63
CA ARG A 19 38.19 -17.09 -7.73
C ARG A 19 39.12 -18.13 -7.09
N ASP A 20 40.44 -17.96 -7.23
CA ASP A 20 41.40 -18.87 -6.58
C ASP A 20 41.33 -18.76 -5.06
N VAL A 21 41.09 -17.56 -4.54
CA VAL A 21 40.96 -17.28 -3.11
C VAL A 21 39.63 -17.78 -2.58
N GLU A 22 38.54 -17.56 -3.31
CA GLU A 22 37.21 -18.09 -2.98
C GLU A 22 37.24 -19.62 -2.87
N LEU A 23 37.79 -20.33 -3.86
CA LEU A 23 37.94 -21.79 -3.82
C LEU A 23 38.82 -22.26 -2.66
N ALA A 24 39.87 -21.51 -2.32
CA ALA A 24 40.74 -21.83 -1.19
C ALA A 24 40.04 -21.62 0.16
N LEU A 25 39.22 -20.59 0.28
CA LEU A 25 38.44 -20.32 1.50
C LEU A 25 37.29 -21.31 1.65
N GLU A 26 36.64 -21.74 0.57
CA GLU A 26 35.66 -22.84 0.60
C GLU A 26 36.30 -24.15 1.11
N GLU A 27 37.55 -24.43 0.73
CA GLU A 27 38.28 -25.62 1.18
C GLU A 27 38.78 -25.50 2.63
N LEU A 28 39.31 -24.33 3.02
CA LEU A 28 39.96 -24.12 4.32
C LEU A 28 39.00 -23.67 5.43
N LEU A 29 37.91 -22.99 5.07
CA LEU A 29 36.91 -22.40 5.97
C LEU A 29 35.48 -22.63 5.41
N PRO A 30 35.01 -23.89 5.31
CA PRO A 30 33.77 -24.24 4.62
C PRO A 30 32.49 -23.64 5.24
N GLU A 31 32.56 -23.17 6.48
CA GLU A 31 31.43 -22.56 7.21
C GLU A 31 31.43 -21.02 7.13
N SER A 32 32.39 -20.41 6.44
CA SER A 32 32.52 -18.95 6.35
C SER A 32 31.99 -18.44 5.01
N GLU A 33 30.91 -17.67 5.03
CA GLU A 33 30.39 -16.97 3.86
C GLU A 33 30.97 -15.55 3.76
N PHE A 34 31.69 -15.27 2.67
CA PHE A 34 32.23 -13.94 2.40
C PHE A 34 31.49 -13.32 1.22
N SER A 35 31.04 -12.07 1.39
CA SER A 35 30.47 -11.30 0.28
C SER A 35 31.52 -11.04 -0.82
N PRO A 36 31.09 -10.77 -2.07
CA PRO A 36 32.01 -10.49 -3.19
C PRO A 36 33.00 -9.35 -2.91
N THR A 37 32.60 -8.35 -2.13
CA THR A 37 33.45 -7.23 -1.72
C THR A 37 34.52 -7.67 -0.70
N GLN A 38 34.17 -8.57 0.22
CA GLN A 38 35.13 -9.14 1.19
C GLN A 38 36.15 -10.03 0.49
N LEU A 39 35.68 -10.93 -0.39
CA LEU A 39 36.56 -11.78 -1.21
C LEU A 39 37.54 -10.95 -2.05
N SER A 40 37.10 -9.81 -2.59
CA SER A 40 37.97 -8.90 -3.35
C SER A 40 39.07 -8.26 -2.50
N ARG A 41 38.78 -7.95 -1.22
CA ARG A 41 39.77 -7.41 -0.26
C ARG A 41 40.74 -8.49 0.21
N ILE A 42 40.25 -9.68 0.55
CA ILE A 42 41.09 -10.83 0.91
C ILE A 42 42.00 -11.22 -0.27
N ALA A 43 41.48 -11.21 -1.49
CA ALA A 43 42.27 -11.45 -2.69
C ALA A 43 43.24 -10.31 -3.05
N ALA A 44 43.07 -9.11 -2.50
CA ALA A 44 44.10 -8.06 -2.61
C ALA A 44 45.34 -8.43 -1.79
N VAL A 45 45.16 -9.02 -0.60
CA VAL A 45 46.25 -9.51 0.26
C VAL A 45 46.98 -10.68 -0.41
N ALA A 46 46.25 -11.62 -1.03
CA ALA A 46 46.86 -12.70 -1.81
C ALA A 46 47.76 -12.22 -2.98
N ARG A 47 47.47 -11.03 -3.52
CA ARG A 47 48.22 -10.40 -4.61
C ARG A 47 49.41 -9.58 -4.14
N GLU A 48 49.60 -9.41 -2.83
CA GLU A 48 50.84 -8.84 -2.29
C GLU A 48 52.03 -9.76 -2.57
N ARG A 49 53.24 -9.19 -2.59
CA ARG A 49 54.46 -9.92 -2.98
C ARG A 49 54.93 -10.87 -1.88
N HIS A 50 54.20 -11.97 -1.70
CA HIS A 50 54.63 -13.12 -0.92
C HIS A 50 55.42 -14.08 -1.82
N THR A 51 56.61 -14.45 -1.39
CA THR A 51 57.56 -15.25 -2.17
C THR A 51 57.22 -16.73 -2.20
N ASP A 52 56.45 -17.22 -1.23
CA ASP A 52 56.05 -18.62 -1.12
C ASP A 52 54.53 -18.79 -0.91
N ARG A 53 54.01 -19.97 -1.29
CA ARG A 53 52.58 -20.30 -1.16
C ARG A 53 52.10 -20.32 0.30
N ARG A 54 52.95 -20.72 1.24
CA ARG A 54 52.56 -20.87 2.64
C ARG A 54 52.28 -19.51 3.28
N ALA A 55 53.12 -18.52 3.00
CA ALA A 55 52.95 -17.13 3.40
C ALA A 55 51.67 -16.53 2.80
N GLN A 56 51.33 -16.88 1.55
CA GLN A 56 50.05 -16.47 0.95
C GLN A 56 48.85 -17.06 1.67
N VAL A 57 48.87 -18.35 1.99
CA VAL A 57 47.76 -19.00 2.72
C VAL A 57 47.59 -18.37 4.10
N VAL A 58 48.68 -18.14 4.84
CA VAL A 58 48.62 -17.49 6.16
C VAL A 58 48.03 -16.08 6.05
N ALA A 59 48.49 -15.28 5.09
CA ALA A 59 47.99 -13.93 4.89
C ALA A 59 46.51 -13.89 4.47
N ILE A 60 46.06 -14.83 3.63
CA ILE A 60 44.65 -15.00 3.25
C ILE A 60 43.79 -15.34 4.46
N LEU A 61 44.22 -16.29 5.29
CA LEU A 61 43.47 -16.73 6.47
C LEU A 61 43.40 -15.63 7.53
N ASP A 62 44.48 -14.88 7.75
CA ASP A 62 44.49 -13.74 8.67
C ASP A 62 43.55 -12.63 8.20
N ALA A 63 43.56 -12.31 6.90
CA ALA A 63 42.64 -11.34 6.32
C ALA A 63 41.17 -11.79 6.38
N ALA A 64 40.91 -13.08 6.14
CA ALA A 64 39.58 -13.67 6.27
C ALA A 64 39.08 -13.62 7.72
N ALA A 65 39.94 -13.91 8.69
CA ALA A 65 39.62 -13.80 10.11
C ALA A 65 39.30 -12.36 10.54
N GLN A 66 40.03 -11.38 10.01
CA GLN A 66 39.76 -9.95 10.26
C GLN A 66 38.42 -9.51 9.68
N GLU A 67 38.08 -9.93 8.46
CA GLU A 67 36.79 -9.62 7.83
C GLU A 67 35.61 -10.25 8.58
N ALA A 68 35.77 -11.50 9.05
CA ALA A 68 34.78 -12.20 9.86
C ALA A 68 34.59 -11.54 11.24
N ALA A 69 35.66 -11.08 11.87
CA ALA A 69 35.60 -10.40 13.17
C ALA A 69 34.96 -8.99 13.08
N ALA A 70 35.14 -8.29 11.96
CA ALA A 70 34.61 -6.95 11.75
C ALA A 70 33.08 -6.90 11.54
N HIS A 71 32.46 -8.02 11.15
CA HIS A 71 31.04 -8.08 10.81
C HIS A 71 30.33 -9.24 11.53
N ARG A 72 30.37 -9.26 12.87
CA ARG A 72 29.42 -10.09 13.61
C ARG A 72 27.99 -9.69 13.21
N PRO A 73 27.08 -10.66 12.94
CA PRO A 73 25.69 -10.33 12.69
C PRO A 73 25.16 -9.54 13.88
N VAL A 74 24.63 -8.35 13.60
CA VAL A 74 24.00 -7.51 14.63
C VAL A 74 22.83 -8.32 15.18
N GLU A 75 22.98 -8.85 16.39
CA GLU A 75 21.87 -9.47 17.12
C GLU A 75 20.69 -8.49 17.06
N SER A 76 19.54 -8.97 16.58
CA SER A 76 18.34 -8.15 16.40
C SER A 76 18.13 -7.29 17.64
N SER A 77 18.16 -5.97 17.47
CA SER A 77 18.07 -5.01 18.59
C SER A 77 16.90 -5.39 19.50
N PRO A 78 17.08 -5.39 20.84
CA PRO A 78 16.00 -5.61 21.79
C PRO A 78 14.77 -4.73 21.53
N ALA A 79 14.97 -3.52 20.97
CA ALA A 79 13.90 -2.62 20.59
C ALA A 79 13.08 -3.12 19.39
N VAL A 80 13.71 -3.78 18.41
CA VAL A 80 13.01 -4.36 17.24
C VAL A 80 12.19 -5.55 17.68
N LYS A 81 12.75 -6.42 18.53
CA LYS A 81 12.00 -7.53 19.15
C LYS A 81 10.81 -7.06 19.98
N ALA A 82 10.98 -6.01 20.78
CA ALA A 82 9.90 -5.41 21.56
C ALA A 82 8.81 -4.78 20.66
N LEU A 83 9.19 -4.16 19.55
CA LEU A 83 8.25 -3.60 18.59
C LEU A 83 7.45 -4.69 17.87
N ASP A 84 8.10 -5.78 17.47
CA ASP A 84 7.43 -6.92 16.83
C ASP A 84 6.52 -7.65 17.83
N GLN A 85 6.93 -7.78 19.09
CA GLN A 85 6.09 -8.28 20.16
C GLN A 85 4.85 -7.37 20.36
N PHE A 86 5.03 -6.06 20.49
CA PHE A 86 3.93 -5.10 20.61
C PHE A 86 2.97 -5.17 19.42
N ARG A 87 3.48 -5.28 18.19
CA ARG A 87 2.65 -5.49 16.99
C ARG A 87 1.83 -6.76 17.12
N SER A 88 2.45 -7.89 17.48
CA SER A 88 1.72 -9.15 17.66
C SER A 88 0.69 -9.14 18.80
N GLU A 89 0.93 -8.35 19.86
CA GLU A 89 0.00 -8.20 20.98
C GLU A 89 -1.24 -7.37 20.60
N TYR A 90 -1.07 -6.39 19.71
CA TYR A 90 -2.11 -5.40 19.35
C TYR A 90 -2.61 -5.51 17.91
N GLU A 91 -2.29 -6.58 17.18
CA GLU A 91 -2.84 -6.83 15.84
C GLU A 91 -4.19 -7.57 15.98
N PRO A 92 -5.34 -6.90 15.86
CA PRO A 92 -6.62 -7.55 16.03
C PRO A 92 -6.84 -8.54 14.88
N LYS A 93 -6.83 -9.84 15.19
CA LYS A 93 -7.32 -10.88 14.27
C LYS A 93 -8.84 -10.82 14.23
N LEU A 94 -9.37 -9.87 13.47
CA LEU A 94 -10.79 -9.81 13.16
C LEU A 94 -11.11 -10.99 12.24
N THR A 95 -11.68 -12.04 12.83
CA THR A 95 -12.25 -13.15 12.06
C THR A 95 -13.60 -12.66 11.58
N VAL A 96 -13.60 -12.02 10.42
CA VAL A 96 -14.85 -11.62 9.77
C VAL A 96 -15.48 -12.91 9.26
N GLU A 97 -16.47 -13.44 9.98
CA GLU A 97 -17.49 -14.25 9.31
C GLU A 97 -18.09 -13.33 8.25
N VAL A 98 -17.76 -13.64 7.00
CA VAL A 98 -18.07 -12.82 5.83
C VAL A 98 -19.58 -12.63 5.77
N LEU A 99 -20.08 -11.54 6.38
CA LEU A 99 -21.32 -10.84 6.01
C LEU A 99 -21.11 -10.22 4.61
N GLY A 100 -20.77 -11.07 3.66
CA GLY A 100 -20.50 -10.77 2.26
C GLY A 100 -21.21 -11.77 1.35
N VAL A 101 -22.26 -12.42 1.87
CA VAL A 101 -23.28 -13.01 1.02
C VAL A 101 -24.17 -11.86 0.56
N PRO A 102 -24.35 -11.64 -0.75
CA PRO A 102 -25.38 -10.74 -1.26
C PRO A 102 -26.73 -11.10 -0.63
N GLY A 103 -27.33 -10.18 0.13
CA GLY A 103 -28.61 -10.39 0.83
C GLY A 103 -28.52 -10.78 2.31
N ALA A 104 -27.32 -10.88 2.90
CA ALA A 104 -27.23 -10.95 4.36
C ALA A 104 -27.65 -9.59 4.97
N PRO A 105 -28.56 -9.57 5.97
CA PRO A 105 -29.03 -8.33 6.58
C PRO A 105 -27.85 -7.60 7.22
N CYS A 106 -27.76 -6.30 6.97
CA CYS A 106 -26.75 -5.42 7.54
C CYS A 106 -27.28 -4.91 8.88
N PRO A 107 -26.80 -5.42 10.03
CA PRO A 107 -27.45 -5.17 11.32
C PRO A 107 -27.65 -3.69 11.62
N TRP A 108 -26.67 -2.88 11.20
CA TRP A 108 -26.63 -1.44 11.40
C TRP A 108 -27.70 -0.66 10.62
N LEU A 109 -28.27 -1.23 9.55
CA LEU A 109 -29.28 -0.56 8.71
C LEU A 109 -30.70 -1.07 8.95
N GLU A 110 -30.84 -2.21 9.63
CA GLU A 110 -32.15 -2.78 10.00
C GLU A 110 -32.69 -2.18 11.31
N GLU A 111 -31.80 -1.85 12.24
CA GLU A 111 -32.15 -1.19 13.49
C GLU A 111 -32.37 0.32 13.24
N ASP A 112 -33.48 0.87 13.74
CA ASP A 112 -33.82 2.31 13.69
C ASP A 112 -33.83 2.98 12.30
N ARG A 113 -34.18 2.20 11.26
CA ARG A 113 -34.31 2.68 9.88
C ARG A 113 -35.15 3.97 9.76
N PRO A 114 -34.58 5.06 9.20
CA PRO A 114 -35.34 6.27 8.93
C PRO A 114 -36.44 6.05 7.89
N ARG A 115 -37.63 6.61 8.12
CA ARG A 115 -38.80 6.45 7.22
C ARG A 115 -38.61 7.00 5.80
N TRP A 116 -37.66 7.90 5.62
CA TRP A 116 -37.33 8.50 4.32
C TRP A 116 -36.32 7.65 3.52
N SER A 117 -35.72 6.63 4.15
CA SER A 117 -34.76 5.75 3.48
C SER A 117 -35.45 4.80 2.52
N ASP A 118 -34.75 4.46 1.45
CA ASP A 118 -35.14 3.48 0.45
C ASP A 118 -34.18 2.27 0.56
N PRO A 119 -34.66 1.10 1.04
CA PRO A 119 -33.83 -0.09 1.20
C PRO A 119 -33.09 -0.52 -0.07
N ASP A 120 -33.65 -0.26 -1.26
CA ASP A 120 -33.03 -0.63 -2.54
C ASP A 120 -31.85 0.29 -2.91
N ARG A 121 -31.66 1.38 -2.17
CA ARG A 121 -30.63 2.41 -2.40
C ARG A 121 -29.59 2.48 -1.29
N ASP A 122 -29.83 1.81 -0.18
CA ASP A 122 -28.90 1.79 0.94
C ASP A 122 -27.54 1.26 0.51
N ILE A 123 -26.50 1.76 1.18
CA ILE A 123 -25.13 1.37 0.90
C ILE A 123 -24.63 0.56 2.09
N HIS A 124 -24.35 -0.71 1.81
CA HIS A 124 -23.83 -1.67 2.76
C HIS A 124 -22.31 -1.57 2.80
N GLY A 125 -21.78 -0.90 3.82
CA GLY A 125 -20.34 -0.76 4.06
C GLY A 125 -19.66 -2.03 4.57
N GLY A 126 -20.25 -3.19 4.32
CA GLY A 126 -19.80 -4.48 4.83
C GLY A 126 -19.67 -4.48 6.36
N VAL A 127 -18.43 -4.59 6.83
CA VAL A 127 -18.07 -4.94 8.21
C VAL A 127 -18.08 -3.78 9.20
N VAL A 128 -18.17 -2.53 8.74
CA VAL A 128 -18.04 -1.35 9.60
C VAL A 128 -19.29 -0.46 9.50
N PRO A 129 -19.90 -0.07 10.64
CA PRO A 129 -21.08 0.81 10.65
C PRO A 129 -20.84 2.16 9.96
N THR A 130 -19.61 2.69 10.05
CA THR A 130 -19.25 4.01 9.49
C THR A 130 -19.25 4.04 7.96
N GLU A 131 -19.23 2.88 7.30
CA GLU A 131 -19.33 2.79 5.84
C GLU A 131 -20.75 2.44 5.37
N SER A 132 -21.61 2.03 6.32
CA SER A 132 -23.01 1.72 6.04
C SER A 132 -23.88 2.95 6.18
N ARG A 133 -24.78 3.17 5.23
CA ARG A 133 -25.62 4.37 5.21
C ARG A 133 -26.99 4.14 4.60
N TRP A 134 -27.99 4.75 5.22
CA TRP A 134 -29.32 4.90 4.66
C TRP A 134 -29.33 5.98 3.59
N GLN A 135 -30.06 5.74 2.50
CA GLN A 135 -30.19 6.70 1.41
C GLN A 135 -31.65 6.85 0.98
N SER A 136 -32.10 8.09 0.71
CA SER A 136 -33.43 8.29 0.11
C SER A 136 -33.41 8.04 -1.39
N GLU A 137 -34.60 7.93 -1.99
CA GLU A 137 -34.73 8.06 -3.45
C GLU A 137 -34.12 9.41 -3.90
N PRO A 138 -33.24 9.42 -4.92
CA PRO A 138 -32.60 10.64 -5.39
C PRO A 138 -33.51 11.47 -6.28
N VAL A 139 -33.56 12.76 -6.02
CA VAL A 139 -34.15 13.76 -6.92
C VAL A 139 -33.09 14.19 -7.93
N SER A 140 -33.42 14.12 -9.22
CA SER A 140 -32.52 14.50 -10.31
C SER A 140 -32.98 15.78 -11.01
N VAL A 141 -32.07 16.73 -11.18
CA VAL A 141 -32.29 17.95 -11.97
C VAL A 141 -31.41 17.90 -13.22
N PRO A 142 -31.98 17.78 -14.43
CA PRO A 142 -31.21 17.75 -15.66
C PRO A 142 -30.59 19.12 -15.97
N LEU A 143 -29.38 19.10 -16.51
CA LEU A 143 -28.61 20.28 -16.86
C LEU A 143 -28.51 20.40 -18.38
N THR A 144 -29.40 21.21 -18.96
CA THR A 144 -29.59 21.32 -20.41
C THR A 144 -28.43 22.00 -21.14
N MET A 145 -27.64 22.81 -20.44
CA MET A 145 -26.48 23.53 -21.00
C MET A 145 -25.16 22.76 -20.85
N HIS A 146 -25.21 21.52 -20.37
CA HIS A 146 -24.04 20.68 -20.14
C HIS A 146 -23.95 19.56 -21.17
N THR A 147 -22.74 19.04 -21.39
CA THR A 147 -22.50 17.91 -22.29
C THR A 147 -23.29 16.68 -21.83
N GLY A 148 -24.08 16.11 -22.74
CA GLY A 148 -24.73 14.80 -22.59
C GLY A 148 -23.93 13.70 -23.28
N SER A 149 -24.34 12.44 -23.09
CA SER A 149 -23.78 11.29 -23.79
C SER A 149 -24.88 10.47 -24.44
N VAL A 150 -24.59 9.89 -25.61
CA VAL A 150 -25.49 8.93 -26.26
C VAL A 150 -25.37 7.60 -25.52
N THR A 151 -26.51 7.06 -25.07
CA THR A 151 -26.58 5.78 -24.37
C THR A 151 -26.52 4.62 -25.37
N LYS A 152 -26.39 3.39 -24.85
CA LYS A 152 -26.45 2.17 -25.67
C LYS A 152 -27.80 1.93 -26.36
N GLU A 153 -28.83 2.67 -25.95
CA GLU A 153 -30.20 2.59 -26.46
C GLU A 153 -30.51 3.72 -27.45
N ASP A 154 -29.48 4.39 -27.98
CA ASP A 154 -29.60 5.56 -28.87
C ASP A 154 -30.39 6.74 -28.28
N THR A 155 -30.46 6.83 -26.95
CA THR A 155 -31.04 7.97 -26.24
C THR A 155 -29.97 8.94 -25.74
N ILE A 156 -30.32 10.21 -25.53
CA ILE A 156 -29.38 11.20 -24.97
C ILE A 156 -29.55 11.23 -23.44
N ALA A 157 -28.49 10.87 -22.72
CA ALA A 157 -28.39 11.08 -21.28
C ALA A 157 -27.77 12.44 -21.00
N LEU A 158 -28.55 13.37 -20.44
CA LEU A 158 -28.06 14.68 -20.02
C LEU A 158 -27.21 14.57 -18.75
N ALA A 159 -26.32 15.53 -18.54
CA ALA A 159 -25.75 15.76 -17.23
C ALA A 159 -26.87 16.16 -16.24
N ARG A 160 -26.68 15.86 -14.95
CA ARG A 160 -27.67 16.16 -13.91
C ARG A 160 -27.01 16.41 -12.56
N PHE A 161 -27.68 17.21 -11.74
CA PHE A 161 -27.48 17.13 -10.29
C PHE A 161 -28.38 16.04 -9.72
N SER A 162 -27.84 15.23 -8.83
CA SER A 162 -28.56 14.24 -8.03
C SER A 162 -28.50 14.66 -6.59
N VAL A 163 -29.66 14.75 -5.95
CA VAL A 163 -29.81 15.17 -4.55
C VAL A 163 -30.55 14.08 -3.79
N CYS A 164 -30.03 13.66 -2.64
CA CYS A 164 -30.70 12.69 -1.78
C CYS A 164 -30.40 12.97 -0.31
N LEU A 165 -31.21 12.42 0.58
CA LEU A 165 -30.88 12.32 2.00
C LEU A 165 -29.96 11.13 2.21
N LEU A 166 -28.97 11.32 3.08
CA LEU A 166 -27.98 10.33 3.45
C LEU A 166 -27.77 10.38 4.96
N GLN A 167 -27.68 9.22 5.61
CA GLN A 167 -27.32 9.13 7.02
C GLN A 167 -26.46 7.88 7.24
N TYR A 168 -25.29 8.05 7.83
CA TYR A 168 -24.46 6.92 8.23
C TYR A 168 -25.07 6.21 9.45
N ALA A 169 -24.94 4.89 9.51
CA ALA A 169 -25.51 4.09 10.60
C ALA A 169 -24.98 4.49 12.00
N GLY A 170 -23.75 5.02 12.07
CA GLY A 170 -23.15 5.53 13.30
C GLY A 170 -23.48 6.99 13.64
N GLU A 171 -24.26 7.68 12.81
CA GLU A 171 -24.52 9.11 12.96
C GLU A 171 -26.00 9.39 13.25
N ARG A 172 -26.24 10.39 14.10
CA ARG A 172 -27.60 10.74 14.53
C ARG A 172 -28.37 11.54 13.49
N ASP A 173 -27.70 12.45 12.81
CA ASP A 173 -28.34 13.46 11.96
C ASP A 173 -28.06 13.15 10.49
N PRO A 174 -29.08 13.26 9.61
CA PRO A 174 -28.90 13.09 8.18
C PRO A 174 -28.31 14.34 7.51
N TYR A 175 -27.83 14.16 6.27
CA TYR A 175 -27.27 15.18 5.40
C TYR A 175 -27.97 15.16 4.05
N VAL A 176 -27.90 16.28 3.33
CA VAL A 176 -28.23 16.34 1.92
C VAL A 176 -26.96 16.10 1.11
N ALA A 177 -26.91 14.99 0.38
CA ALA A 177 -25.84 14.68 -0.54
C ALA A 177 -26.18 15.22 -1.93
N LEU A 178 -25.39 16.20 -2.40
CA LEU A 178 -25.47 16.79 -3.74
C LEU A 178 -24.33 16.22 -4.59
N GLY A 179 -24.68 15.46 -5.63
CA GLY A 179 -23.72 14.90 -6.59
C GLY A 179 -23.93 15.46 -7.99
N TYR A 180 -22.84 15.82 -8.66
CA TYR A 180 -22.86 16.06 -10.11
C TYR A 180 -22.59 14.75 -10.87
N ILE A 181 -23.48 14.44 -11.81
CA ILE A 181 -23.33 13.34 -12.75
C ILE A 181 -23.27 13.95 -14.14
N GLY A 182 -22.08 13.99 -14.74
CA GLY A 182 -21.89 14.49 -16.09
C GLY A 182 -21.15 13.52 -16.98
N TRP A 183 -20.70 14.04 -18.12
CA TRP A 183 -20.06 13.26 -19.17
C TRP A 183 -18.77 13.95 -19.61
N ARG A 184 -17.73 13.15 -19.89
CA ARG A 184 -16.49 13.61 -20.51
C ARG A 184 -16.66 13.68 -22.03
N PRO A 185 -15.77 14.40 -22.75
CA PRO A 185 -15.80 14.45 -24.21
C PRO A 185 -15.68 13.08 -24.90
N ASP A 186 -15.06 12.10 -24.22
CA ASP A 186 -14.94 10.72 -24.69
C ASP A 186 -16.20 9.87 -24.42
N GLY A 187 -17.29 10.48 -23.93
CA GLY A 187 -18.55 9.82 -23.61
C GLY A 187 -18.56 9.06 -22.28
N THR A 188 -17.44 9.03 -21.55
CA THR A 188 -17.38 8.37 -20.23
C THR A 188 -18.06 9.22 -19.15
N ALA A 189 -18.70 8.55 -18.18
CA ALA A 189 -19.31 9.24 -17.05
C ALA A 189 -18.23 9.94 -16.21
N SER A 190 -18.47 11.20 -15.83
CA SER A 190 -17.65 11.95 -14.87
C SER A 190 -18.15 11.82 -13.42
N ALA A 191 -18.98 10.80 -13.16
CA ALA A 191 -19.61 10.53 -11.88
C ALA A 191 -18.59 10.58 -10.72
N GLY A 192 -18.95 11.26 -9.63
CA GLY A 192 -18.17 11.28 -8.39
C GLY A 192 -17.06 12.33 -8.29
N ARG A 193 -16.88 13.21 -9.30
CA ARG A 193 -15.85 14.28 -9.22
C ARG A 193 -16.21 15.44 -8.30
N SER A 194 -17.48 15.62 -7.96
CA SER A 194 -17.95 16.65 -7.04
C SER A 194 -19.22 16.18 -6.33
N SER A 195 -19.04 15.59 -5.15
CA SER A 195 -20.11 15.36 -4.18
C SER A 195 -19.89 16.24 -2.96
N ASN A 196 -20.92 16.95 -2.54
CA ASN A 196 -20.91 17.72 -1.30
C ASN A 196 -22.01 17.17 -0.39
N ASN A 197 -21.65 16.94 0.87
CA ASN A 197 -22.61 16.62 1.91
C ASN A 197 -22.86 17.89 2.70
N LEU A 198 -24.11 18.35 2.71
CA LEU A 198 -24.55 19.53 3.43
C LEU A 198 -25.36 19.09 4.64
N ARG A 199 -25.15 19.72 5.79
CA ARG A 199 -26.09 19.60 6.91
C ARG A 199 -27.46 20.14 6.50
N LEU A 200 -28.52 19.73 7.18
CA LEU A 200 -29.88 20.13 6.81
C LEU A 200 -30.10 21.66 6.84
N ASP A 201 -29.49 22.34 7.81
CA ASP A 201 -29.53 23.81 7.93
C ASP A 201 -28.74 24.51 6.81
N GLU A 202 -27.56 24.00 6.47
CA GLU A 202 -26.76 24.46 5.34
C GLU A 202 -27.50 24.28 4.01
N ALA A 203 -28.15 23.12 3.82
CA ALA A 203 -28.94 22.84 2.64
C ALA A 203 -30.16 23.77 2.53
N ALA A 204 -30.85 24.04 3.63
CA ALA A 204 -31.97 24.98 3.67
C ALA A 204 -31.51 26.42 3.36
N ALA A 205 -30.37 26.85 3.91
CA ALA A 205 -29.78 28.15 3.63
C ALA A 205 -29.38 28.28 2.15
N LEU A 206 -28.75 27.24 1.58
CA LEU A 206 -28.40 27.20 0.17
C LEU A 206 -29.64 27.26 -0.73
N ALA A 207 -30.68 26.48 -0.43
CA ALA A 207 -31.93 26.52 -1.19
C ALA A 207 -32.56 27.91 -1.18
N ARG A 208 -32.58 28.58 -0.02
CA ARG A 208 -33.05 29.96 0.10
C ARG A 208 -32.20 30.94 -0.72
N ALA A 209 -30.88 30.83 -0.65
CA ALA A 209 -29.97 31.68 -1.43
C ALA A 209 -30.19 31.51 -2.94
N LEU A 210 -30.38 30.28 -3.41
CA LEU A 210 -30.68 29.99 -4.82
C LEU A 210 -31.99 30.64 -5.26
N LEU A 211 -33.06 30.54 -4.46
CA LEU A 211 -34.35 31.18 -4.77
C LEU A 211 -34.23 32.70 -4.84
N LEU A 212 -33.53 33.32 -3.89
CA LEU A 212 -33.29 34.77 -3.89
C LEU A 212 -32.52 35.24 -5.14
N LEU A 213 -31.53 34.46 -5.59
CA LEU A 213 -30.80 34.78 -6.82
C LEU A 213 -31.66 34.63 -8.08
N VAL A 214 -32.59 33.67 -8.10
CA VAL A 214 -33.56 33.53 -9.19
C VAL A 214 -34.52 34.72 -9.24
N ASP A 215 -35.01 35.16 -8.08
CA ASP A 215 -35.89 36.33 -7.99
C ASP A 215 -35.16 37.59 -8.47
N ALA A 216 -33.93 37.83 -8.00
CA ALA A 216 -33.11 38.96 -8.45
C ALA A 216 -32.85 38.93 -9.97
N ALA A 217 -32.54 37.76 -10.55
CA ALA A 217 -32.31 37.62 -11.98
C ALA A 217 -33.58 37.87 -12.84
N ARG A 218 -34.78 37.74 -12.26
CA ARG A 218 -36.06 37.99 -12.94
C ARG A 218 -36.51 39.44 -12.84
N GLU A 219 -36.04 40.18 -11.85
CA GLU A 219 -36.34 41.62 -11.72
C GLU A 219 -35.65 42.48 -12.79
N GLU A 220 -34.51 42.01 -13.34
CA GLU A 220 -33.75 42.72 -14.37
C GLU A 220 -34.23 42.47 -15.82
N VAL A 221 -35.41 41.86 -16.01
CA VAL A 221 -36.02 41.57 -17.33
C VAL A 221 -37.27 42.42 -17.59
#